data_AF-A0A969BSS6-F1
#
_entry.id   AF-A0A969BSS6-F1
#
_cell.length_a   1.000
_cell.length_b   1.000
_cell.length_c   1.000
_cell.angle_alpha   90.00
_cell.angle_beta   90.00
_cell.angle_gamma   90.00
#
_symmetry.space_group_name_H-M   'P 1'
#
loop_
_entity.id
_entity.type
_entity.pdbx_description
1 polymer ?
#
loop_
_entity_poly.entity_id
_entity_poly.type
_entity_poly.pdbx_seq_one_letter_code
_entity_poly.pdbx_strand_id
1 'polypeptide(L)'
;MLGDGQFKGEIRTQQRSIRTRSGGDISILTPGGGLTLARNSNVSQTPPGIVTDAGGNVSIYTDQSVDIGNLRIFTLRGGDITIWSDKGDIAAGTSSKSISAAPPTRVVFDVQSAAVENDLAGLSTGGGIGVLATVAGTK
;
A
#
# COMPACT_ATOMS: atom_id res chain seq x y z
N MET A 1 3.36 29.69 -16.82
CA MET A 1 4.20 28.63 -17.40
C MET A 1 5.16 28.21 -16.30
N LEU A 2 4.98 27.02 -15.73
CA LEU A 2 5.92 26.47 -14.74
C LEU A 2 7.22 26.16 -15.48
N GLY A 3 8.35 26.60 -14.92
CA GLY A 3 9.62 26.78 -15.63
C GLY A 3 10.14 25.53 -16.36
N ASP A 4 10.87 25.80 -17.45
CA ASP A 4 11.50 24.84 -18.37
C ASP A 4 12.65 24.01 -17.76
N GLY A 5 12.71 23.95 -16.42
CA GLY A 5 13.66 23.11 -15.70
C GLY A 5 13.24 21.66 -15.83
N GLN A 6 13.97 20.87 -16.63
CA GLN A 6 13.83 19.41 -16.59
C GLN A 6 14.14 18.92 -15.19
N PHE A 7 13.10 18.63 -14.41
CA PHE A 7 13.23 17.92 -13.15
C PHE A 7 13.92 16.58 -13.44
N LYS A 8 14.94 16.26 -12.67
CA LYS A 8 15.66 14.97 -12.76
C LYS A 8 15.68 14.35 -11.38
N GLY A 9 15.25 13.10 -11.27
CA GLY A 9 15.26 12.37 -10.01
C GLY A 9 14.29 11.20 -10.02
N GLU A 10 14.79 10.03 -9.61
CA GLU A 10 14.01 8.80 -9.53
C GLU A 10 14.15 8.21 -8.12
N ILE A 11 13.06 7.63 -7.61
CA ILE A 11 13.09 6.88 -6.35
C ILE A 11 13.24 5.40 -6.67
N ARG A 12 14.41 4.84 -6.33
CA ARG A 12 14.66 3.40 -6.34
C ARG A 12 14.94 2.91 -4.94
N THR A 13 14.08 2.05 -4.42
CA THR A 13 14.23 1.52 -3.07
C THR A 13 14.86 0.13 -3.11
N GLN A 14 15.74 -0.17 -2.15
CA GLN A 14 16.19 -1.54 -1.87
C GLN A 14 15.22 -2.28 -0.91
N GLN A 15 14.39 -1.52 -0.20
CA GLN A 15 13.28 -2.03 0.60
C GLN A 15 12.07 -2.35 -0.26
N ARG A 16 11.29 -3.34 0.15
CA ARG A 16 10.06 -3.77 -0.54
C ARG A 16 8.78 -3.17 0.07
N SER A 17 8.92 -2.31 1.08
CA SER A 17 7.77 -1.78 1.82
C SER A 17 7.93 -0.32 2.19
N ILE A 18 6.89 0.46 1.94
CA ILE A 18 6.68 1.80 2.48
C ILE A 18 5.37 1.72 3.25
N ARG A 19 5.39 1.93 4.56
CA ARG A 19 4.23 1.58 5.39
C ARG A 19 4.04 2.49 6.58
N THR A 20 2.79 2.87 6.83
CA THR A 20 2.38 3.56 8.06
C THR A 20 1.60 2.59 8.94
N ARG A 21 2.04 2.42 10.20
CA ARG A 21 1.46 1.42 11.13
C ARG A 21 0.39 2.01 12.06
N SER A 22 0.55 3.27 12.46
CA SER A 22 -0.35 3.97 13.36
C SER A 22 -1.24 4.97 12.63
N GLY A 23 -1.48 4.70 11.34
CA GLY A 23 -2.19 5.59 10.42
C GLY A 23 -1.27 6.67 9.84
N GLY A 24 -1.85 7.56 9.06
CA GLY A 24 -1.15 8.64 8.37
C GLY A 24 -0.93 8.37 6.89
N ASP A 25 -0.86 9.45 6.14
CA ASP A 25 -0.85 9.43 4.69
C ASP A 25 0.55 9.11 4.14
N ILE A 26 0.60 8.44 2.99
CA ILE A 26 1.82 8.23 2.22
C ILE A 26 1.74 9.14 1.00
N SER A 27 2.65 10.11 0.90
CA SER A 27 2.77 10.99 -0.26
C SER A 27 4.14 10.82 -0.92
N ILE A 28 4.17 10.48 -2.20
CA ILE A 28 5.38 10.28 -2.99
C ILE A 28 5.35 11.22 -4.20
N LEU A 29 6.41 12.00 -4.38
CA LEU A 29 6.53 12.99 -5.44
C LEU A 29 7.87 12.80 -6.19
N THR A 30 7.82 12.36 -7.45
CA THR A 30 9.00 12.20 -8.33
C THR A 30 8.79 12.93 -9.66
N PRO A 31 8.92 14.27 -9.69
CA PRO A 31 8.57 15.09 -10.85
C PRO A 31 9.56 14.97 -12.02
N GLY A 32 10.67 14.24 -11.84
CA GLY A 32 11.72 14.08 -12.85
C GLY A 32 12.04 12.62 -13.20
N GLY A 33 11.22 11.68 -12.75
CA GLY A 33 11.53 10.26 -12.86
C GLY A 33 10.41 9.38 -12.32
N GLY A 34 10.70 8.09 -12.20
CA GLY A 34 9.75 7.07 -11.75
C GLY A 34 9.90 6.68 -10.28
N LEU A 35 9.07 5.71 -9.90
CA LEU A 35 9.11 5.03 -8.62
C LEU A 35 9.31 3.53 -8.84
N THR A 36 10.42 2.98 -8.35
CA THR A 36 10.68 1.54 -8.41
C THR A 36 10.95 0.98 -7.01
N LEU A 37 10.22 -0.09 -6.65
CA LEU A 37 10.46 -0.84 -5.40
C LEU A 37 11.26 -2.12 -5.67
N ALA A 38 12.02 -2.57 -4.66
CA ALA A 38 12.77 -3.82 -4.75
C ALA A 38 11.84 -5.05 -4.90
N ARG A 39 12.30 -6.05 -5.66
CA ARG A 39 11.55 -7.27 -5.99
C ARG A 39 12.12 -8.57 -5.40
N ASN A 40 13.08 -8.47 -4.46
CA ASN A 40 13.77 -9.65 -3.92
C ASN A 40 12.82 -10.64 -3.21
N SER A 41 13.05 -11.94 -3.36
CA SER A 41 12.16 -13.02 -2.88
C SER A 41 12.44 -13.40 -1.42
N ASN A 42 12.21 -12.49 -0.48
CA ASN A 42 12.21 -12.82 0.94
C ASN A 42 10.78 -13.10 1.41
N VAL A 43 10.56 -14.24 2.08
CA VAL A 43 9.27 -14.64 2.63
C VAL A 43 9.02 -13.85 3.91
N SER A 44 8.39 -12.69 3.78
CA SER A 44 7.96 -11.86 4.92
C SER A 44 6.57 -12.27 5.38
N GLN A 45 6.37 -12.39 6.70
CA GLN A 45 5.05 -12.65 7.29
C GLN A 45 4.05 -11.53 6.97
N THR A 46 4.52 -10.29 6.82
CA THR A 46 3.70 -9.17 6.36
C THR A 46 3.88 -8.96 4.86
N PRO A 47 2.79 -8.91 4.07
CA PRO A 47 2.89 -8.68 2.65
C PRO A 47 3.58 -7.33 2.31
N PRO A 48 4.62 -7.34 1.45
CA PRO A 48 5.34 -6.14 1.07
C PRO A 48 4.54 -5.27 0.08
N GLY A 49 4.83 -3.97 0.10
CA GLY A 49 4.18 -2.96 -0.74
C GLY A 49 4.09 -1.58 -0.07
N ILE A 50 3.34 -0.68 -0.70
CA ILE A 50 2.99 0.64 -0.17
C ILE A 50 1.67 0.47 0.58
N VAL A 51 1.66 0.58 1.92
CA VAL A 51 0.46 0.23 2.72
C VAL A 51 0.23 1.19 3.89
N THR A 52 -1.01 1.64 4.09
CA THR A 52 -1.45 2.32 5.33
C THR A 52 -2.26 1.34 6.19
N ASP A 53 -1.79 1.00 7.40
CA ASP A 53 -2.41 -0.05 8.23
C ASP A 53 -3.60 0.41 9.07
N ALA A 54 -3.54 1.65 9.56
CA ALA A 54 -4.59 2.20 10.42
C ALA A 54 -5.36 3.35 9.73
N GLY A 55 -5.60 3.20 8.43
CA GLY A 55 -6.17 4.23 7.58
C GLY A 55 -5.14 5.26 7.14
N GLY A 56 -5.54 6.09 6.17
CA GLY A 56 -4.72 7.12 5.58
C GLY A 56 -4.66 6.98 4.06
N ASN A 57 -4.45 8.10 3.40
CA ASN A 57 -4.44 8.21 1.95
C ASN A 57 -3.07 7.85 1.36
N VAL A 58 -3.07 7.35 0.13
CA VAL A 58 -1.86 7.18 -0.65
C VAL A 58 -1.93 8.08 -1.86
N SER A 59 -0.99 9.02 -1.98
CA SER A 59 -0.86 9.93 -3.12
C SER A 59 0.50 9.76 -3.76
N ILE A 60 0.53 9.42 -5.05
CA ILE A 60 1.77 9.21 -5.79
C ILE A 60 1.71 10.03 -7.08
N TYR A 61 2.72 10.87 -7.31
CA TYR A 61 2.91 11.57 -8.57
C TYR A 61 4.31 11.29 -9.10
N THR A 62 4.38 10.89 -10.37
CA THR A 62 5.62 10.61 -11.09
C THR A 62 5.59 11.21 -12.50
N ASP A 63 6.74 11.64 -13.03
CA ASP A 63 6.84 12.00 -14.46
C ASP A 63 6.92 10.74 -15.34
N GLN A 64 7.57 9.69 -14.84
CA GLN A 64 7.74 8.39 -15.52
C GLN A 64 6.94 7.29 -14.81
N SER A 65 7.26 6.02 -15.05
CA SER A 65 6.48 4.89 -14.54
C SER A 65 6.55 4.71 -13.02
N VAL A 66 5.45 4.22 -12.46
CA VAL A 66 5.39 3.61 -11.12
C VAL A 66 5.45 2.10 -11.32
N ASP A 67 6.57 1.46 -11.01
CA ASP A 67 6.75 0.00 -11.15
C ASP A 67 7.15 -0.64 -9.82
N ILE A 68 6.17 -1.28 -9.18
CA ILE A 68 6.39 -2.04 -7.95
C ILE A 68 6.32 -3.56 -8.18
N GLY A 69 6.24 -4.01 -9.43
CA GLY A 69 6.16 -5.42 -9.81
C GLY A 69 5.00 -6.18 -9.16
N ASN A 70 5.33 -7.24 -8.41
CA ASN A 70 4.36 -8.14 -7.77
C ASN A 70 3.86 -7.67 -6.39
N LEU A 71 4.23 -6.45 -5.99
CA LEU A 71 3.84 -5.83 -4.72
C LEU A 71 2.41 -5.24 -4.78
N ARG A 72 2.04 -4.46 -3.76
CA ARG A 72 0.70 -3.86 -3.65
C ARG A 72 0.75 -2.40 -3.21
N ILE A 73 -0.32 -1.64 -3.51
CA ILE A 73 -0.59 -0.29 -3.00
C ILE A 73 -1.96 -0.30 -2.33
N PHE A 74 -2.00 -0.37 -1.01
CA PHE A 74 -3.22 -0.66 -0.25
C PHE A 74 -3.45 0.33 0.89
N THR A 75 -4.71 0.68 1.14
CA THR A 75 -5.12 1.37 2.36
C THR A 75 -6.02 0.46 3.17
N LEU A 76 -5.62 0.16 4.41
CA LEU A 76 -6.40 -0.67 5.33
C LEU A 76 -7.19 0.26 6.25
N ARG A 77 -8.42 -0.12 6.58
CA ARG A 77 -9.36 0.68 7.39
C ARG A 77 -9.80 1.98 6.72
N GLY A 78 -9.84 1.99 5.40
CA GLY A 78 -10.29 3.12 4.58
C GLY A 78 -9.19 4.11 4.18
N GLY A 79 -9.60 5.20 3.55
CA GLY A 79 -8.71 6.17 2.88
C GLY A 79 -8.66 5.96 1.37
N ASP A 80 -8.16 6.96 0.67
CA ASP A 80 -8.15 7.02 -0.79
C ASP A 80 -6.76 6.76 -1.38
N ILE A 81 -6.74 6.23 -2.60
CA ILE A 81 -5.51 6.02 -3.36
C ILE A 81 -5.59 6.84 -4.65
N THR A 82 -4.67 7.79 -4.81
CA THR A 82 -4.48 8.57 -6.04
C THR A 82 -3.07 8.33 -6.57
N ILE A 83 -2.97 7.89 -7.82
CA ILE A 83 -1.70 7.67 -8.50
C ILE A 83 -1.77 8.36 -9.86
N TRP A 84 -0.79 9.21 -10.14
CA TRP A 84 -0.65 9.95 -11.38
C TRP A 84 0.75 9.76 -11.96
N SER A 85 0.79 9.49 -13.27
CA SER A 85 2.02 9.37 -14.05
C SER A 85 1.85 10.17 -15.34
N ASP A 86 2.75 11.12 -15.61
CA ASP A 86 2.63 12.01 -16.79
C ASP A 86 2.97 11.30 -18.11
N LYS A 87 4.06 10.51 -18.13
CA LYS A 87 4.60 9.91 -19.37
C LYS A 87 4.84 8.40 -19.29
N GLY A 88 4.64 7.80 -18.12
CA GLY A 88 4.88 6.36 -17.90
C GLY A 88 3.63 5.59 -17.48
N ASP A 89 3.82 4.31 -17.19
CA ASP A 89 2.75 3.41 -16.77
C ASP A 89 2.65 3.28 -15.24
N ILE A 90 1.47 2.92 -14.76
CA ILE A 90 1.25 2.53 -13.36
C ILE A 90 1.14 1.01 -13.29
N ALA A 91 2.24 0.36 -12.91
CA ALA A 91 2.37 -1.09 -12.76
C ALA A 91 2.47 -1.48 -11.28
N ALA A 92 1.31 -1.81 -10.70
CA ALA A 92 1.21 -2.30 -9.32
C ALA A 92 0.42 -3.60 -9.26
N GLY A 93 1.11 -4.72 -8.99
CA GLY A 93 0.46 -5.96 -8.59
C GLY A 93 0.26 -7.01 -9.66
N THR A 94 1.32 -7.43 -10.33
CA THR A 94 1.30 -8.57 -11.27
C THR A 94 1.16 -9.94 -10.61
N SER A 95 0.88 -10.03 -9.31
CA SER A 95 0.70 -11.31 -8.60
C SER A 95 -0.76 -11.80 -8.61
N SER A 96 -0.95 -13.11 -8.46
CA SER A 96 -2.30 -13.69 -8.40
C SER A 96 -3.10 -13.06 -7.26
N LYS A 97 -4.40 -12.82 -7.48
CA LYS A 97 -5.37 -12.48 -6.41
C LYS A 97 -5.62 -13.71 -5.53
N SER A 98 -4.59 -14.25 -4.88
CA SER A 98 -4.72 -15.40 -3.99
C SER A 98 -5.07 -14.90 -2.59
N ILE A 99 -6.11 -15.50 -2.01
CA ILE A 99 -6.46 -15.37 -0.60
C ILE A 99 -5.59 -16.40 0.13
N SER A 100 -4.46 -15.98 0.69
CA SER A 100 -3.72 -16.84 1.62
C SER A 100 -4.53 -16.84 2.91
N ALA A 101 -5.08 -18.01 3.22
CA ALA A 101 -5.83 -18.39 4.41
C ALA A 101 -5.88 -17.33 5.52
N ALA A 102 -7.11 -16.94 5.91
CA ALA A 102 -7.35 -16.12 7.08
C ALA A 102 -6.50 -16.64 8.26
N PRO A 103 -5.55 -15.87 8.81
CA PRO A 103 -4.90 -16.25 10.05
C PRO A 103 -6.01 -16.45 11.10
N PRO A 104 -5.86 -17.42 12.03
CA PRO A 104 -6.89 -17.67 13.04
C PRO A 104 -7.23 -16.36 13.74
N THR A 105 -8.51 -15.97 13.72
CA THR A 105 -9.01 -14.73 14.33
C THR A 105 -8.44 -14.61 15.73
N ARG A 106 -7.52 -13.68 15.92
CA ARG A 106 -6.99 -13.38 17.25
C ARG A 106 -8.00 -12.50 17.95
N VAL A 107 -8.95 -13.16 18.61
CA VAL A 107 -9.88 -12.51 19.53
C VAL A 107 -9.09 -11.97 20.71
N VAL A 108 -8.98 -10.65 20.81
CA VAL A 108 -8.60 -10.00 22.06
C VAL A 108 -9.87 -9.88 22.88
N PHE A 109 -9.95 -10.63 23.98
CA PHE A 109 -11.09 -10.54 24.90
C PHE A 109 -10.86 -9.40 25.87
N ASP A 110 -11.61 -8.31 25.72
CA ASP A 110 -11.76 -7.32 26.78
C ASP A 110 -12.82 -7.82 27.77
N VAL A 111 -12.37 -8.17 28.99
CA VAL A 111 -13.20 -8.77 30.05
C VAL A 111 -14.22 -7.80 30.66
N GLN A 112 -14.23 -6.52 30.27
CA GLN A 112 -15.20 -5.53 30.76
C GLN A 112 -16.30 -5.21 29.76
N SER A 113 -16.08 -5.40 28.46
CA SER A 113 -17.02 -4.96 27.40
C SER A 113 -17.55 -6.06 26.49
N ALA A 114 -17.00 -7.29 26.56
CA ALA A 114 -17.38 -8.42 25.70
C ALA A 114 -17.30 -8.13 24.18
N ALA A 115 -16.52 -7.13 23.76
CA ALA A 115 -16.30 -6.82 22.36
C ALA A 115 -15.35 -7.83 21.71
N VAL A 116 -15.74 -8.35 20.56
CA VAL A 116 -14.94 -9.25 19.71
C VAL A 116 -14.36 -8.39 18.59
N GLU A 117 -13.10 -7.99 18.71
CA GLU A 117 -12.39 -7.29 17.64
C GLU A 117 -11.82 -8.33 16.66
N ASN A 118 -12.17 -8.21 15.37
CA ASN A 118 -11.64 -9.06 14.32
C ASN A 118 -10.60 -8.24 13.54
N ASP A 119 -9.31 -8.58 13.69
CA ASP A 119 -8.24 -7.96 12.93
C ASP A 119 -8.27 -8.45 11.47
N LEU A 120 -9.09 -7.78 10.66
CA LEU A 120 -9.27 -8.05 9.23
C LEU A 120 -8.08 -7.56 8.39
N ALA A 121 -7.01 -6.99 8.98
CA ALA A 121 -5.86 -6.46 8.24
C ALA A 121 -5.08 -7.53 7.45
N GLY A 122 -5.38 -8.81 7.64
CA GLY A 122 -4.73 -9.94 6.97
C GLY A 122 -5.44 -10.51 5.73
N LEU A 123 -6.61 -10.02 5.33
CA LEU A 123 -7.49 -10.73 4.39
C LEU A 123 -7.13 -10.66 2.90
N SER A 124 -6.11 -9.90 2.52
CA SER A 124 -5.68 -9.84 1.12
C SER A 124 -4.18 -10.08 1.06
N THR A 125 -3.75 -11.18 0.45
CA THR A 125 -2.36 -11.45 0.09
C THR A 125 -2.10 -11.29 -1.41
N GLY A 126 -3.09 -10.89 -2.21
CA GLY A 126 -2.89 -10.56 -3.62
C GLY A 126 -2.09 -9.26 -3.82
N GLY A 127 -1.39 -9.15 -4.95
CA GLY A 127 -0.90 -7.86 -5.43
C GLY A 127 -2.04 -7.03 -6.00
N GLY A 128 -1.77 -5.74 -6.18
CA GLY A 128 -2.69 -4.84 -6.87
C GLY A 128 -2.72 -3.47 -6.24
N ILE A 129 -3.76 -2.72 -6.59
CA ILE A 129 -4.15 -1.47 -5.95
C ILE A 129 -5.53 -1.69 -5.33
N GLY A 130 -5.72 -1.32 -4.06
CA GLY A 130 -7.00 -1.55 -3.41
C GLY A 130 -7.19 -0.88 -2.07
N VAL A 131 -8.40 -0.40 -1.82
CA VAL A 131 -8.84 0.13 -0.53
C VAL A 131 -9.62 -0.95 0.21
N LEU A 132 -9.19 -1.27 1.42
CA LEU A 132 -9.91 -2.14 2.35
C LEU A 132 -10.58 -1.24 3.38
N ALA A 133 -11.80 -0.82 3.07
CA ALA A 133 -12.63 -0.07 4.00
C ALA A 133 -13.07 -0.97 5.16
N THR A 134 -13.11 -0.41 6.37
CA THR A 134 -13.76 -1.06 7.51
C THR A 134 -15.27 -1.09 7.30
N VAL A 135 -15.90 -2.22 7.58
CA VAL A 135 -17.36 -2.32 7.60
C VAL A 135 -17.83 -1.82 8.97
N ALA A 136 -18.86 -0.97 9.00
CA ALA A 136 -19.45 -0.50 10.24
C ALA A 136 -19.97 -1.70 11.07
N GLY A 137 -19.34 -1.95 12.22
CA GLY A 137 -19.71 -3.06 13.12
C GLY A 137 -18.52 -3.85 13.68
N THR A 138 -17.32 -3.71 13.11
CA THR A 138 -16.08 -4.20 13.72
C THR A 138 -15.30 -3.00 14.24
N LYS A 139 -15.45 -2.71 15.52
CA LYS A 139 -14.54 -1.79 16.23
C LYS A 139 -13.22 -2.50 16.49
#